data_AF-A0A699SYY6-F1
#
_entry.id   AF-A0A699SYY6-F1
#
_cell.length_a   1.000
_cell.length_b   1.000
_cell.length_c   1.000
_cell.angle_alpha   90.00
_cell.angle_beta   90.00
_cell.angle_gamma   90.00
#
_symmetry.space_group_name_H-M   'P 1'
#
loop_
_entity.id
_entity.type
_entity.pdbx_description
1 polymer ?
#
loop_
_entity_poly.entity_id
_entity_poly.type
_entity_poly.pdbx_seq_one_letter_code
_entity_poly.pdbx_strand_id
1 'polypeptide(L)'
;MELLKKKRKFFAAKRDEEKRNKPPTKAQQRNIMCNYLKNMEGWKLKNLKNKSFAKIQKLFDIAIKRVNAFVDYTTELVVEGSKKDEVIEASLKRTGEELEQKNAKKQKMEKD
;
A
#
# COMPACT_ATOMS: atom_id res chain seq x y z
N MET A 1 30.43 -32.73 -20.55
CA MET A 1 29.94 -32.27 -19.22
C MET A 1 29.26 -30.90 -19.24
N GLU A 2 29.73 -29.95 -20.02
CA GLU A 2 29.25 -28.56 -20.00
C GLU A 2 27.77 -28.39 -20.41
N LEU A 3 27.32 -29.15 -21.41
CA LEU A 3 25.95 -29.14 -21.91
C LEU A 3 24.92 -29.59 -20.86
N LEU A 4 25.24 -30.64 -20.09
CA LEU A 4 24.42 -31.13 -18.99
C LEU A 4 24.32 -30.10 -17.84
N LYS A 5 25.43 -29.40 -17.55
CA LYS A 5 25.47 -28.31 -16.55
C LYS A 5 24.56 -27.14 -16.98
N LYS A 6 24.58 -26.76 -18.25
CA LYS A 6 23.69 -25.72 -18.83
C LYS A 6 22.21 -26.13 -18.74
N LYS A 7 21.86 -27.38 -19.09
CA LYS A 7 20.48 -27.90 -18.95
C LYS A 7 19.98 -27.87 -17.49
N ARG A 8 20.79 -28.31 -16.52
CA ARG A 8 20.42 -28.28 -15.09
C ARG A 8 20.10 -26.85 -14.60
N LYS A 9 20.92 -25.87 -15.00
CA LYS A 9 20.69 -24.45 -14.65
C LYS A 9 19.40 -23.90 -15.26
N PHE A 10 19.12 -24.24 -16.51
CA PHE A 10 17.88 -23.82 -17.18
C PHE A 10 16.63 -24.34 -16.46
N PHE A 11 16.58 -25.63 -16.12
CA PHE A 11 15.45 -26.21 -15.37
C PHE A 11 15.36 -25.72 -13.92
N ALA A 12 16.48 -25.34 -13.30
CA ALA A 12 16.45 -24.67 -11.99
C ALA A 12 15.79 -23.28 -12.12
N ALA A 13 16.24 -22.46 -13.07
CA ALA A 13 15.69 -21.14 -13.33
C ALA A 13 14.19 -21.19 -13.65
N LYS A 14 13.75 -22.15 -14.47
CA LYS A 14 12.34 -22.34 -14.80
C LYS A 14 11.46 -22.65 -13.59
N ARG A 15 11.93 -23.51 -12.68
CA ARG A 15 11.20 -23.80 -11.43
C ARG A 15 11.14 -22.60 -10.50
N ASP A 16 12.18 -21.77 -10.46
CA ASP A 16 12.19 -20.56 -9.64
C ASP A 16 11.28 -19.48 -10.21
N GLU A 17 11.25 -19.34 -11.54
CA GLU A 17 10.29 -18.49 -12.26
C GLU A 17 8.84 -18.92 -11.98
N GLU A 18 8.55 -20.23 -12.07
CA GLU A 18 7.25 -20.81 -11.75
C GLU A 18 6.81 -20.52 -10.31
N LYS A 19 7.72 -20.66 -9.34
CA LYS A 19 7.43 -20.37 -7.92
C LYS A 19 7.09 -18.89 -7.68
N ARG A 20 7.75 -17.96 -8.39
CA ARG A 20 7.52 -16.51 -8.25
C ARG A 20 6.18 -16.06 -8.85
N ASN A 21 5.77 -16.70 -9.94
CA ASN A 21 4.54 -16.37 -10.66
C ASN A 21 3.30 -17.06 -10.07
N LYS A 22 3.43 -17.71 -8.90
CA LYS A 22 2.30 -18.39 -8.27
C LYS A 22 1.30 -17.36 -7.74
N PRO A 23 0.02 -17.43 -8.16
CA PRO A 23 -0.98 -16.50 -7.67
C PRO A 23 -1.16 -16.66 -6.16
N PRO A 24 -1.49 -15.57 -5.43
CA PRO A 24 -1.69 -15.64 -4.01
C PRO A 24 -2.88 -16.54 -3.68
N THR A 25 -2.73 -17.36 -2.65
CA THR A 25 -3.81 -18.21 -2.13
C THR A 25 -4.93 -17.36 -1.54
N LYS A 26 -6.14 -17.93 -1.42
CA LYS A 26 -7.29 -17.24 -0.80
C LYS A 26 -6.98 -16.68 0.60
N ALA A 27 -6.17 -17.39 1.39
CA ALA A 27 -5.73 -16.93 2.71
C ALA A 27 -4.74 -15.76 2.62
N GLN A 28 -3.80 -15.80 1.67
CA GLN A 28 -2.88 -14.69 1.41
C GLN A 28 -3.62 -13.45 0.92
N GLN A 29 -4.54 -13.60 -0.04
CA GLN A 29 -5.42 -12.53 -0.50
C GLN A 29 -6.20 -11.90 0.66
N ARG A 30 -6.79 -12.73 1.53
CA ARG A 30 -7.49 -12.24 2.72
C ARG A 30 -6.58 -11.43 3.64
N ASN A 31 -5.35 -11.89 3.86
CA ASN A 31 -4.39 -11.17 4.70
C ASN A 31 -4.03 -9.81 4.09
N ILE A 32 -3.78 -9.76 2.78
CA ILE A 32 -3.51 -8.52 2.05
C ILE A 32 -4.68 -7.54 2.19
N MET A 33 -5.92 -7.98 1.92
CA MET A 33 -7.12 -7.14 2.08
C MET A 33 -7.30 -6.65 3.52
N CYS A 34 -7.09 -7.51 4.52
CA CYS A 34 -7.20 -7.13 5.92
C CYS A 34 -6.14 -6.09 6.34
N ASN A 35 -4.90 -6.25 5.88
CA ASN A 35 -3.83 -5.30 6.16
C ASN A 35 -4.11 -3.94 5.51
N TYR A 36 -4.62 -3.94 4.27
CA TYR A 36 -5.04 -2.70 3.61
C TYR A 36 -6.16 -2.01 4.38
N LEU A 37 -7.23 -2.72 4.74
CA LEU A 37 -8.35 -2.15 5.52
C LEU A 37 -7.92 -1.65 6.90
N LYS A 38 -6.93 -2.28 7.53
CA LYS A 38 -6.34 -1.80 8.78
C LYS A 38 -5.67 -0.44 8.60
N ASN A 39 -4.91 -0.27 7.52
CA ASN A 39 -4.11 0.93 7.29
C ASN A 39 -4.92 2.08 6.68
N MET A 40 -5.80 1.78 5.74
CA MET A 40 -6.56 2.79 4.98
C MET A 40 -7.85 3.22 5.69
N GLU A 41 -8.52 2.27 6.33
CA GLU A 41 -9.86 2.48 6.90
C GLU A 41 -9.86 2.31 8.44
N GLY A 42 -8.69 2.12 9.07
CA GLY A 42 -8.54 2.05 10.52
C GLY A 42 -9.17 0.80 11.18
N TRP A 43 -9.45 -0.26 10.42
CA TRP A 43 -10.12 -1.44 10.97
C TRP A 43 -9.24 -2.22 11.95
N LYS A 44 -9.79 -2.56 13.12
CA LYS A 44 -9.15 -3.50 14.05
C LYS A 44 -9.12 -4.90 13.46
N LEU A 45 -7.96 -5.56 13.51
CA LEU A 45 -7.78 -6.91 12.97
C LEU A 45 -8.73 -7.95 13.61
N LYS A 46 -9.04 -7.81 14.90
CA LYS A 46 -10.02 -8.67 15.61
C LYS A 46 -11.40 -8.65 14.93
N ASN A 47 -11.83 -7.48 14.47
CA ASN A 47 -13.13 -7.29 13.82
C ASN A 47 -13.15 -7.89 12.40
N LEU A 48 -12.02 -7.87 11.70
CA LEU A 48 -11.89 -8.45 10.36
C LEU A 48 -11.73 -9.97 10.40
N LYS A 49 -11.01 -10.51 11.41
CA LYS A 49 -10.78 -11.95 11.58
C LYS A 49 -12.08 -12.76 11.64
N ASN A 50 -13.12 -12.22 12.27
CA ASN A 50 -14.41 -12.91 12.42
C ASN A 50 -15.37 -12.72 11.22
N LYS A 51 -14.96 -11.98 10.17
CA LYS A 51 -15.79 -11.76 8.98
C LYS A 51 -15.47 -12.79 7.88
N SER A 52 -16.50 -13.12 7.11
CA SER A 52 -16.37 -13.93 5.91
C SER A 52 -15.52 -13.23 4.85
N PHE A 53 -14.89 -14.03 3.97
CA PHE A 53 -14.08 -13.51 2.88
C PHE A 53 -14.86 -12.55 1.98
N ALA A 54 -16.09 -12.89 1.60
CA ALA A 54 -16.93 -12.05 0.75
C ALA A 54 -17.22 -10.67 1.39
N LYS A 55 -17.38 -10.62 2.72
CA LYS A 55 -17.58 -9.34 3.43
C LYS A 55 -16.31 -8.49 3.44
N ILE A 56 -15.15 -9.11 3.59
CA ILE A 56 -13.84 -8.43 3.53
C ILE A 56 -13.60 -7.91 2.11
N GLN A 57 -13.90 -8.70 1.09
CA GLN A 57 -13.76 -8.30 -0.30
C GLN A 57 -14.61 -7.08 -0.63
N LYS A 58 -15.90 -7.07 -0.25
CA LYS A 58 -16.78 -5.90 -0.43
C LYS A 58 -16.24 -4.63 0.22
N LEU A 59 -15.72 -4.73 1.45
CA LEU A 59 -15.11 -3.59 2.14
C LEU A 59 -13.85 -3.09 1.42
N PHE A 60 -13.02 -4.02 0.96
CA PHE A 60 -11.81 -3.71 0.21
C PHE A 60 -12.13 -3.01 -1.12
N ASP A 61 -13.11 -3.49 -1.87
CA ASP A 61 -13.52 -2.89 -3.15
C ASP A 61 -14.03 -1.46 -2.96
N ILE A 62 -14.77 -1.18 -1.88
CA ILE A 62 -15.21 0.18 -1.54
C ILE A 62 -14.01 1.07 -1.25
N ALA A 63 -13.06 0.60 -0.44
CA ALA A 63 -11.87 1.36 -0.07
C ALA A 63 -10.96 1.64 -1.28
N ILE A 64 -10.80 0.68 -2.19
CA ILE A 64 -10.03 0.88 -3.44
C ILE A 64 -10.72 1.88 -4.37
N LYS A 65 -12.05 1.82 -4.50
CA LYS A 65 -12.80 2.81 -5.29
C LYS A 65 -12.61 4.24 -4.77
N ARG A 66 -12.56 4.43 -3.44
CA ARG A 66 -12.28 5.74 -2.84
C ARG A 66 -10.90 6.27 -3.21
N VAL A 67 -9.88 5.42 -3.15
CA VAL A 67 -8.51 5.80 -3.54
C VAL A 67 -8.43 6.11 -5.02
N ASN A 68 -9.08 5.34 -5.88
CA ASN A 68 -9.06 5.58 -7.32
C ASN A 68 -9.87 6.84 -7.73
N ALA A 69 -10.88 7.23 -6.94
CA ALA A 69 -11.64 8.45 -7.15
C ALA A 69 -10.97 9.69 -6.54
N PHE A 70 -9.88 9.52 -5.80
CA PHE A 70 -9.15 10.64 -5.21
C PHE A 70 -8.38 11.38 -6.30
N VAL A 71 -8.77 12.64 -6.55
CA VAL A 71 -8.05 13.57 -7.41
C VAL A 71 -7.22 14.47 -6.49
N ASP A 72 -5.92 14.56 -6.76
CA ASP A 72 -5.02 15.38 -5.96
C ASP A 72 -5.22 16.86 -6.30
N TYR A 73 -5.29 17.72 -5.27
CA TYR A 73 -5.51 19.16 -5.43
C TYR A 73 -4.39 19.83 -6.24
N THR A 74 -3.20 19.22 -6.29
CA THR A 74 -2.08 19.70 -7.12
C THR A 74 -2.38 19.57 -8.62
N THR A 75 -3.16 18.54 -9.01
CA THR A 75 -3.56 18.36 -10.42
C THR A 75 -4.58 19.40 -10.87
N GLU A 76 -5.41 19.92 -9.96
CA GLU A 76 -6.34 21.01 -10.24
C GLU A 76 -5.62 22.37 -10.38
N LEU A 77 -4.64 22.66 -9.51
CA LEU A 77 -3.85 23.90 -9.57
C LEU A 77 -3.00 24.04 -10.85
N VAL A 78 -2.50 22.93 -11.41
CA VAL A 78 -1.73 22.97 -12.66
C VAL A 78 -2.63 23.26 -13.87
N VAL A 79 -3.88 22.76 -13.87
CA VAL A 79 -4.84 23.02 -14.96
C VAL A 79 -5.33 24.48 -14.94
N GLU A 80 -5.57 25.04 -13.76
CA GLU A 80 -5.99 26.45 -13.63
C GLU A 80 -4.82 27.45 -13.82
N GLY A 81 -3.58 27.01 -13.55
CA GLY A 81 -2.35 27.80 -13.73
C GLY A 81 -1.76 27.81 -15.14
N SER A 82 -2.33 27.08 -16.10
CA SER A 82 -1.82 26.91 -17.49
C SER A 82 -1.97 28.16 -18.40
N LYS A 83 -1.91 29.36 -17.81
CA LYS A 83 -1.59 30.62 -18.49
C LYS A 83 -0.43 31.29 -17.76
N LYS A 84 0.75 30.66 -17.79
CA LYS A 84 2.09 31.27 -17.84
C LYS A 84 3.16 30.21 -17.51
N ASP A 85 3.93 29.90 -18.54
CA ASP A 85 5.36 29.60 -18.50
C ASP A 85 5.82 28.29 -17.81
N GLU A 86 5.94 27.26 -18.65
CA GLU A 86 7.11 26.37 -18.81
C GLU A 86 8.17 26.37 -17.68
N VAL A 87 8.04 25.47 -16.69
CA VAL A 87 9.17 24.81 -16.00
C VAL A 87 8.76 23.41 -15.56
N ILE A 88 8.88 22.44 -16.47
CA ILE A 88 8.86 21.01 -16.17
C ILE A 88 10.32 20.59 -15.98
N GLU A 89 10.84 20.44 -14.76
CA GLU A 89 11.88 19.42 -14.45
C GLU A 89 12.47 19.36 -13.02
N ALA A 90 12.15 20.22 -12.05
CA ALA A 90 13.11 20.43 -10.94
C ALA A 90 12.68 20.14 -9.47
N SER A 91 11.58 19.44 -9.16
CA SER A 91 11.17 19.27 -7.74
C SER A 91 11.04 17.82 -7.22
N LEU A 92 11.61 16.83 -7.91
CA LEU A 92 11.71 15.43 -7.45
C LEU A 92 12.65 15.22 -6.23
N LYS A 93 12.90 16.23 -5.39
CA LYS A 93 13.70 16.11 -4.16
C LYS A 93 13.24 17.11 -3.11
N ARG A 94 12.35 16.71 -2.20
CA ARG A 94 12.20 17.39 -0.89
C ARG A 94 12.02 16.35 0.23
N THR A 95 13.16 16.13 0.90
CA THR A 95 13.38 16.05 2.35
C THR A 95 12.15 15.75 3.21
N GLY A 96 12.24 14.64 3.97
CA GLY A 96 11.23 14.25 4.95
C GLY A 96 11.01 15.33 5.99
N GLU A 97 9.79 15.85 6.03
CA GLU A 97 9.29 16.71 7.09
C GLU A 97 8.66 15.82 8.15
N GLU A 98 9.28 15.81 9.33
CA GLU A 98 8.89 15.08 10.52
C GLU A 98 7.54 15.59 11.00
N LEU A 99 6.48 14.79 10.81
CA LEU A 99 5.14 15.12 11.29
C LEU A 99 5.11 14.98 12.81
N GLU A 100 5.40 16.06 13.53
CA GLU A 100 5.29 16.13 14.99
C GLU A 100 3.86 15.82 15.45
N GLN A 101 3.64 14.56 15.84
CA GLN A 101 2.47 14.20 16.62
C GLN A 101 2.59 14.82 18.02
N LYS A 102 1.85 15.91 18.25
CA LYS A 102 1.60 16.47 19.59
C LYS A 102 0.90 15.45 20.48
N ASN A 103 1.68 14.63 21.17
CA ASN A 103 1.21 13.81 22.29
C ASN A 103 0.99 14.73 23.51
N ALA A 104 -0.26 15.11 23.77
CA ALA A 104 -0.62 15.88 24.97
C ALA A 104 -0.46 15.01 26.23
N LYS A 105 0.69 15.17 26.89
CA LYS A 105 1.02 14.66 28.23
C LYS A 105 0.05 15.25 29.26
N LYS A 106 -0.87 14.45 29.79
CA LYS A 106 -1.65 14.81 30.99
C LYS A 106 -0.98 14.18 32.21
N GLN A 107 -0.21 14.98 32.95
CA GLN A 107 0.07 14.74 34.37
C GLN A 107 -1.17 15.16 35.18
N LYS A 108 -1.54 14.38 36.19
CA LYS A 108 -2.22 14.91 37.37
C LYS A 108 -1.32 14.65 38.57
N MET A 109 -0.96 15.74 39.23
CA MET A 109 -0.27 15.78 40.52
C MET A 109 -1.21 15.30 41.63
N GLU A 110 -0.63 14.54 42.55
CA GLU A 110 -1.10 14.19 43.89
C GLU A 110 -1.20 15.44 44.78
N LYS A 111 -2.16 15.47 45.73
CA LYS A 111 -2.09 16.25 46.97
C LYS A 111 -2.94 15.60 48.07
N ASP A 112 -2.22 15.29 49.16
CA ASP A 112 -2.56 14.96 50.55
C ASP A 112 -3.41 13.71 50.89
#